data_AF-A0A9X1HYF2-F1
#
_entry.id   AF-A0A9X1HYF2-F1
#
_cell.length_a   1.000
_cell.length_b   1.000
_cell.length_c   1.000
_cell.angle_alpha   90.00
_cell.angle_beta   90.00
_cell.angle_gamma   90.00
#
_symmetry.space_group_name_H-M   'P 1'
#
loop_
_entity.id
_entity.type
_entity.pdbx_description
1 polymer ?
#
loop_
_entity_poly.entity_id
_entity_poly.type
_entity_poly.pdbx_seq_one_letter_code
_entity_poly.pdbx_strand_id
1 'polypeptide(L)'
;MKKLLFATVLISAFFCFTAFQCNENEDEDDFENEKSEISTMQSQIINLANSSICNDTTICKYIGFGSKACGGPKSYLIYSTSIKTDSLELLVKTYNEQEAAFNKKWGIISDCSIVNPPTDLICENNTCKAVY
;
A
#
# COMPACT_ATOMS: atom_id res chain seq x y z
N MET A 1 17.51 65.09 23.02
CA MET A 1 17.87 64.34 21.78
C MET A 1 18.52 62.99 22.13
N LYS A 2 17.78 62.02 22.71
CA LYS A 2 18.31 60.65 23.00
C LYS A 2 17.23 59.55 22.96
N LYS A 3 16.05 59.81 22.40
CA LYS A 3 14.95 58.83 22.31
C LYS A 3 14.69 58.30 20.90
N LEU A 4 15.50 58.68 19.92
CA LEU A 4 15.28 58.34 18.51
C LEU A 4 16.37 57.44 17.89
N LEU A 5 17.21 56.81 18.72
CA LEU A 5 18.27 55.89 18.26
C LEU A 5 18.16 54.47 18.85
N PHE A 6 17.24 54.23 19.79
CA PHE A 6 17.01 52.90 20.36
C PHE A 6 15.84 52.13 19.71
N ALA A 7 15.03 52.80 18.90
CA ALA A 7 13.88 52.18 18.25
C ALA A 7 14.24 51.45 16.94
N THR A 8 15.42 51.69 16.37
CA THR A 8 15.84 51.08 15.09
C THR A 8 16.61 49.77 15.25
N VAL A 9 17.13 49.46 16.44
CA VAL A 9 17.85 48.19 16.70
C VAL A 9 16.91 47.04 17.09
N LEU A 10 15.67 47.33 17.50
CA LEU A 10 14.69 46.31 17.89
C LEU A 10 13.79 45.83 16.74
N ILE A 11 13.88 46.43 15.55
CA ILE A 11 13.08 46.04 14.38
C ILE A 11 13.88 45.18 13.39
N SER A 12 15.23 45.12 13.50
CA SER A 12 16.04 44.23 12.67
C SER A 12 16.28 42.84 13.28
N ALA A 13 15.74 42.56 14.47
CA ALA A 13 15.84 41.27 15.15
C ALA A 13 14.60 40.37 14.95
N PHE A 14 13.64 40.81 14.13
CA PHE A 14 12.41 40.05 13.82
C PHE A 14 12.34 39.62 12.34
N PHE A 15 13.44 39.72 11.59
CA PHE A 15 13.51 39.30 10.18
C PHE A 15 14.47 38.14 9.94
N CYS A 16 14.87 37.44 11.01
CA CYS A 16 15.68 36.21 10.92
C CYS A 16 14.97 34.95 11.42
N PHE A 17 13.70 35.03 11.87
CA PHE A 17 12.96 33.86 12.35
C PHE A 17 12.09 33.16 11.28
N THR A 18 11.99 33.69 10.07
CA THR A 18 11.17 33.09 9.00
C THR A 18 11.95 32.20 8.02
N ALA A 19 13.23 31.94 8.27
CA ALA A 19 14.05 31.08 7.40
C ALA A 19 13.85 29.56 7.65
N PHE A 20 12.87 29.17 8.48
CA PHE A 20 12.50 27.78 8.72
C PHE A 20 10.98 27.61 8.62
N GLN A 21 10.40 27.89 7.45
CA GLN A 21 9.15 27.22 7.06
C GLN A 21 9.56 25.98 6.26
N CYS A 22 9.86 24.88 6.97
CA CYS A 22 9.75 23.57 6.35
C CYS A 22 8.27 23.35 6.03
N ASN A 23 7.95 23.12 4.76
CA ASN A 23 6.57 22.84 4.34
C ASN A 23 6.21 21.41 4.76
N GLU A 24 5.89 21.20 6.04
CA GLU A 24 5.53 19.90 6.61
C GLU A 24 4.26 19.28 5.96
N ASN A 25 3.51 20.04 5.15
CA ASN A 25 2.24 19.60 4.58
C ASN A 25 2.37 18.84 3.24
N GLU A 26 3.43 19.06 2.46
CA GLU A 26 3.57 18.42 1.14
C GLU A 26 3.85 16.92 1.24
N ASP A 27 4.70 16.50 2.19
CA ASP A 27 5.05 15.09 2.39
C ASP A 27 3.87 14.29 2.99
N GLU A 28 3.07 14.91 3.86
CA GLU A 28 1.89 14.27 4.46
C GLU A 28 0.78 14.05 3.41
N ASP A 29 0.52 15.06 2.56
CA ASP A 29 -0.45 14.95 1.47
C ASP A 29 -0.03 13.87 0.45
N ASP A 30 1.26 13.78 0.11
CA ASP A 30 1.79 12.77 -0.82
C ASP A 30 1.68 11.34 -0.24
N PHE A 31 1.99 11.17 1.05
CA PHE A 31 1.85 9.89 1.75
C PHE A 31 0.41 9.37 1.71
N GLU A 32 -0.57 10.20 2.09
CA GLU A 32 -1.97 9.77 2.14
C GLU A 32 -2.55 9.55 0.74
N ASN A 33 -2.12 10.31 -0.26
CA ASN A 33 -2.51 10.10 -1.66
C ASN A 33 -2.01 8.75 -2.19
N GLU A 34 -0.71 8.45 -2.08
CA GLU A 34 -0.16 7.17 -2.54
C GLU A 34 -0.79 5.97 -1.81
N LYS A 35 -1.00 6.11 -0.50
CA LYS A 35 -1.66 5.09 0.32
C LYS A 35 -3.12 4.86 -0.11
N SER A 36 -3.84 5.93 -0.47
CA SER A 36 -5.20 5.87 -0.99
C SER A 36 -5.27 5.16 -2.36
N GLU A 37 -4.32 5.44 -3.25
CA GLU A 37 -4.22 4.77 -4.56
C GLU A 37 -3.96 3.27 -4.39
N ILE A 38 -2.99 2.91 -3.54
CA ILE A 38 -2.67 1.51 -3.22
C ILE A 38 -3.88 0.78 -2.62
N SER A 39 -4.60 1.42 -1.69
CA SER A 39 -5.82 0.88 -1.07
C SER A 39 -6.95 0.67 -2.09
N THR A 40 -7.09 1.60 -3.04
CA THR A 40 -8.06 1.50 -4.13
C THR A 40 -7.75 0.31 -5.02
N MET A 41 -6.49 0.14 -5.42
CA MET A 41 -6.04 -0.99 -6.23
C MET A 41 -6.21 -2.33 -5.50
N GLN A 42 -5.87 -2.37 -4.21
CA GLN A 42 -6.09 -3.53 -3.35
C GLN A 42 -7.56 -3.95 -3.37
N SER A 43 -8.47 -3.00 -3.19
CA SER A 43 -9.92 -3.25 -3.16
C SER A 43 -10.44 -3.77 -4.50
N GLN A 44 -9.97 -3.18 -5.62
CA GLN A 44 -10.31 -3.64 -6.97
C GLN A 44 -9.89 -5.09 -7.20
N ILE A 45 -8.67 -5.45 -6.80
CA ILE A 45 -8.12 -6.81 -6.93
C ILE A 45 -8.92 -7.82 -6.10
N ILE A 46 -9.19 -7.48 -4.83
CA ILE A 46 -9.99 -8.34 -3.93
C ILE A 46 -11.38 -8.57 -4.51
N ASN A 47 -12.04 -7.51 -5.01
CA ASN A 47 -13.37 -7.63 -5.61
C ASN A 47 -13.36 -8.50 -6.86
N LEU A 48 -12.34 -8.37 -7.72
CA LEU A 48 -12.20 -9.22 -8.90
C LEU A 48 -11.99 -10.69 -8.52
N ALA A 49 -11.10 -10.99 -7.58
CA ALA A 49 -10.89 -12.35 -7.09
C ALA A 49 -12.15 -12.95 -6.45
N ASN A 50 -12.86 -12.17 -5.63
CA ASN A 50 -14.11 -12.60 -4.99
C ASN A 50 -15.26 -12.81 -5.98
N SER A 51 -15.18 -12.26 -7.19
CA SER A 51 -16.14 -12.53 -8.25
C SER A 51 -15.93 -13.89 -8.93
N SER A 52 -14.81 -14.57 -8.64
CA SER A 52 -14.56 -15.92 -9.15
C SER A 52 -15.40 -16.97 -8.43
N ILE A 53 -15.83 -17.97 -9.20
CA ILE A 53 -16.62 -19.10 -8.72
C ILE A 53 -15.89 -20.39 -9.06
N CYS A 54 -16.02 -21.41 -8.23
CA CYS A 54 -15.46 -22.72 -8.53
C CYS A 54 -16.53 -23.78 -8.78
N ASN A 55 -16.24 -24.71 -9.68
CA ASN A 55 -17.02 -25.90 -10.03
C ASN A 55 -16.09 -26.92 -10.74
N ASP A 56 -16.65 -28.03 -11.20
CA ASP A 56 -15.93 -29.15 -11.85
C ASP A 56 -15.11 -28.76 -13.09
N THR A 57 -15.38 -27.61 -13.71
CA THR A 57 -14.69 -27.13 -14.93
C THR A 57 -13.67 -26.02 -14.67
N THR A 58 -13.56 -25.56 -13.43
CA THR A 58 -12.66 -24.46 -13.04
C THR A 58 -11.56 -24.97 -12.12
N ILE A 59 -10.43 -24.29 -12.12
CA ILE A 59 -9.29 -24.61 -11.26
C ILE A 59 -9.11 -23.49 -10.24
N CYS A 60 -9.06 -23.84 -8.95
CA CYS A 60 -8.68 -22.90 -7.91
C CYS A 60 -7.18 -22.62 -7.98
N LYS A 61 -6.80 -21.36 -7.78
CA LYS A 61 -5.43 -20.86 -7.78
C LYS A 61 -5.22 -19.93 -6.59
N TYR A 62 -3.96 -19.71 -6.23
CA TYR A 62 -3.57 -18.68 -5.30
C TYR A 62 -2.43 -17.84 -5.86
N ILE A 63 -2.28 -16.62 -5.37
CA ILE A 63 -1.15 -15.73 -5.67
C ILE A 63 -0.75 -14.94 -4.43
N GLY A 64 0.55 -14.73 -4.23
CA GLY A 64 1.04 -13.88 -3.15
C GLY A 64 0.54 -12.44 -3.32
N PHE A 65 -0.04 -11.88 -2.26
CA PHE A 65 -0.76 -10.61 -2.30
C PHE A 65 -0.22 -9.63 -1.25
N GLY A 66 0.09 -8.42 -1.72
CA GLY A 66 0.82 -7.40 -0.97
C GLY A 66 2.33 -7.65 -0.95
N SER A 67 3.07 -6.68 -0.44
CA SER A 67 4.49 -6.72 -0.16
C SER A 67 4.75 -6.23 1.26
N LYS A 68 5.40 -7.05 2.08
CA LYS A 68 5.95 -6.60 3.36
C LYS A 68 7.25 -5.82 3.14
N ALA A 69 7.57 -4.90 4.04
CA ALA A 69 8.81 -4.11 3.97
C ALA A 69 10.08 -4.97 4.09
N CYS A 70 10.01 -6.08 4.82
CA CYS A 70 11.09 -7.07 4.94
C CYS A 70 11.14 -8.08 3.78
N GLY A 71 10.23 -7.97 2.81
CA GLY A 71 10.05 -8.91 1.71
C GLY A 71 8.99 -9.98 1.98
N GLY A 72 8.53 -10.60 0.90
CA GLY A 72 7.44 -11.59 0.90
C GLY A 72 6.04 -10.98 0.91
N PRO A 73 4.99 -11.80 0.66
CA PRO A 73 3.63 -11.31 0.59
C PRO A 73 3.02 -11.06 1.98
N LYS A 74 1.99 -10.21 2.04
CA LYS A 74 1.18 -9.98 3.24
C LYS A 74 0.16 -11.09 3.47
N SER A 75 -0.35 -11.67 2.40
CA SER A 75 -1.32 -12.77 2.39
C SER A 75 -1.28 -13.52 1.07
N TYR A 76 -2.14 -14.52 0.90
CA TYR A 76 -2.39 -15.16 -0.38
C TYR A 76 -3.83 -14.88 -0.82
N LEU A 77 -3.98 -14.38 -2.05
CA LEU A 77 -5.28 -14.15 -2.66
C LEU A 77 -5.71 -15.43 -3.38
N ILE A 78 -6.90 -15.92 -3.07
CA ILE A 78 -7.47 -17.14 -3.62
C ILE A 78 -8.51 -16.77 -4.67
N TYR A 79 -8.47 -17.44 -5.81
CA TYR A 79 -9.40 -17.21 -6.93
C TYR A 79 -9.51 -18.48 -7.79
N SER A 80 -10.38 -18.45 -8.80
CA SER A 80 -10.49 -19.55 -9.78
C SER A 80 -10.24 -19.08 -11.22
N THR A 81 -10.14 -20.04 -12.14
CA THR A 81 -10.08 -19.78 -13.59
C THR A 81 -11.40 -19.31 -14.21
N SER A 82 -12.44 -19.02 -13.42
CA SER A 82 -13.72 -18.51 -13.94
C SER A 82 -13.69 -17.02 -14.32
N ILE A 83 -12.60 -16.32 -14.01
CA ILE A 83 -12.36 -14.91 -14.31
C ILE A 83 -11.16 -14.77 -15.26
N LYS A 84 -10.89 -13.54 -15.72
CA LYS A 84 -9.68 -13.24 -16.51
C LYS A 84 -8.43 -13.28 -15.64
N THR A 85 -7.87 -14.48 -15.43
CA THR A 85 -6.74 -14.70 -14.53
C THR A 85 -5.53 -13.85 -14.88
N ASP A 86 -5.17 -13.74 -16.15
CA ASP A 86 -4.01 -12.96 -16.59
C ASP A 86 -4.14 -11.48 -16.23
N SER A 87 -5.36 -10.94 -16.30
CA SER A 87 -5.64 -9.56 -15.88
C SER A 87 -5.52 -9.41 -14.36
N LEU A 88 -6.04 -10.37 -13.58
CA LEU A 88 -5.90 -10.37 -12.13
C LEU A 88 -4.43 -10.47 -11.71
N GLU A 89 -3.68 -11.42 -12.29
CA GLU A 89 -2.27 -11.67 -11.99
C GLU A 89 -1.40 -10.45 -12.32
N LEU A 90 -1.68 -9.76 -13.44
CA LEU A 90 -1.00 -8.51 -13.79
C LEU A 90 -1.33 -7.39 -12.79
N LEU A 91 -2.59 -7.24 -12.37
CA LEU A 91 -2.97 -6.25 -11.37
C LEU A 91 -2.29 -6.54 -10.02
N VAL A 92 -2.26 -7.80 -9.58
CA VAL A 92 -1.57 -8.21 -8.35
C VAL A 92 -0.08 -7.89 -8.43
N LYS A 93 0.58 -8.17 -9.56
CA LYS A 93 2.00 -7.84 -9.75
C LYS A 93 2.24 -6.33 -9.59
N THR A 94 1.47 -5.50 -10.29
CA THR A 94 1.61 -4.04 -10.22
C THR A 94 1.35 -3.51 -8.81
N TYR A 95 0.30 -4.00 -8.14
CA TYR A 95 -0.01 -3.64 -6.76
C TYR A 95 1.14 -4.00 -5.80
N ASN A 96 1.69 -5.23 -5.90
CA ASN A 96 2.79 -5.66 -5.05
C ASN A 96 4.04 -4.80 -5.27
N GLU A 97 4.33 -4.42 -6.51
CA GLU A 97 5.45 -3.54 -6.87
C GLU A 97 5.27 -2.12 -6.32
N GLN A 98 4.07 -1.56 -6.44
CA GLN A 98 3.74 -0.24 -5.89
C GLN A 98 3.81 -0.23 -4.36
N GLU A 99 3.27 -1.25 -3.70
CA GLU A 99 3.32 -1.35 -2.24
C GLU A 99 4.76 -1.54 -1.74
N ALA A 100 5.60 -2.29 -2.45
CA ALA A 100 7.03 -2.41 -2.15
C ALA A 100 7.75 -1.05 -2.28
N ALA A 101 7.45 -0.29 -3.34
CA ALA A 101 8.01 1.05 -3.53
C ALA A 101 7.57 2.02 -2.43
N PHE A 102 6.28 2.03 -2.09
CA PHE A 102 5.71 2.82 -1.00
C PHE A 102 6.38 2.49 0.35
N ASN A 103 6.51 1.21 0.68
CA ASN A 103 7.18 0.78 1.91
C ASN A 103 8.62 1.30 2.00
N LYS A 104 9.35 1.24 0.88
CA LYS A 104 10.73 1.72 0.81
C LYS A 104 10.81 3.24 0.92
N LYS A 105 9.92 3.97 0.23
CA LYS A 105 9.87 5.43 0.20
C LYS A 105 9.60 6.00 1.60
N TRP A 106 8.62 5.44 2.30
CA TRP A 106 8.13 5.95 3.58
C TRP A 106 8.69 5.24 4.81
N GLY A 107 9.68 4.36 4.63
CA GLY A 107 10.33 3.66 5.74
C GLY A 107 9.39 2.79 6.57
N ILE A 108 8.37 2.19 5.93
CA ILE A 108 7.38 1.36 6.61
C ILE A 108 8.06 0.16 7.27
N ILE A 109 7.71 -0.11 8.52
CA ILE A 109 8.26 -1.24 9.29
C ILE A 109 7.25 -2.39 9.26
N SER A 110 7.74 -3.60 9.02
CA SER A 110 6.96 -4.84 9.10
C SER A 110 7.32 -5.62 10.35
N ASP A 111 6.40 -6.48 10.80
CA ASP A 111 6.62 -7.49 11.85
C ASP A 111 7.63 -8.60 11.48
N CYS A 112 8.15 -8.59 10.25
CA CYS A 112 9.04 -9.61 9.68
C CYS A 112 8.53 -11.06 9.77
N SER A 113 7.22 -11.26 9.92
CA SER A 113 6.62 -12.60 9.98
C SER A 113 6.53 -13.23 8.58
N ILE A 114 6.71 -14.54 8.51
CA ILE A 114 6.56 -15.30 7.25
C ILE A 114 5.12 -15.78 7.14
N VAL A 115 4.50 -15.55 5.99
CA VAL A 115 3.18 -16.09 5.65
C VAL A 115 3.39 -17.28 4.72
N ASN A 116 2.99 -18.46 5.17
CA ASN A 116 3.12 -19.68 4.38
C ASN A 116 2.03 -19.72 3.29
N PRO A 117 2.34 -20.25 2.09
CA PRO A 117 1.34 -20.51 1.08
C PRO A 117 0.35 -21.60 1.56
N PRO A 118 -0.87 -21.62 1.03
CA PRO A 118 -1.79 -22.76 1.20
C PRO A 118 -1.13 -24.07 0.75
N THR A 119 -1.39 -25.15 1.48
CA THR A 119 -0.95 -26.50 1.13
C THR A 119 -1.87 -27.14 0.09
N ASP A 120 -3.15 -26.76 0.09
CA ASP A 120 -4.14 -27.18 -0.89
C ASP A 120 -5.24 -26.13 -1.09
N LEU A 121 -6.02 -26.27 -2.16
CA LEU A 121 -7.19 -25.44 -2.45
C LEU A 121 -8.40 -26.33 -2.70
N ILE A 122 -9.47 -26.09 -1.95
CA ILE A 122 -10.74 -26.82 -2.09
C ILE A 122 -11.83 -25.92 -2.65
N CYS A 123 -12.74 -26.49 -3.44
CA CYS A 123 -13.95 -25.82 -3.86
C CYS A 123 -15.10 -26.18 -2.91
N GLU A 124 -15.60 -25.21 -2.15
CA GLU A 124 -16.72 -25.40 -1.24
C GLU A 124 -17.76 -24.29 -1.46
N ASN A 125 -19.03 -24.68 -1.71
CA ASN A 125 -20.13 -23.75 -1.97
C ASN A 125 -19.79 -22.73 -3.08
N ASN A 126 -19.28 -23.22 -4.21
CA ASN A 126 -18.81 -22.43 -5.35
C ASN A 126 -17.71 -21.40 -5.03
N THR A 127 -17.05 -21.51 -3.87
CA THR A 127 -15.97 -20.62 -3.45
C THR A 127 -14.67 -21.40 -3.23
N CYS A 128 -13.57 -20.93 -3.80
CA CYS A 128 -12.25 -21.50 -3.53
C CYS A 128 -11.82 -21.16 -2.11
N LYS A 129 -11.42 -22.16 -1.33
CA LYS A 129 -10.90 -21.99 0.04
C LYS A 129 -9.50 -22.56 0.15
N ALA A 130 -8.64 -21.83 0.86
CA ALA A 130 -7.30 -22.28 1.20
C ALA A 130 -7.34 -23.30 2.34
N VAL A 131 -6.54 -24.35 2.21
CA VAL A 131 -6.18 -25.29 3.27
C VAL A 131 -4.72 -25.05 3.61
N TYR A 132 -4.40 -25.02 4.90
CA TYR A 132 -3.04 -24.84 5.41
C TYR A 132 -2.62 -26.07 6.20
#